data_AF-A0A833VI92-F1
#
_entry.id   AF-A0A833VI92-F1
#
_cell.length_a   1.000
_cell.length_b   1.000
_cell.length_c   1.000
_cell.angle_alpha   90.00
_cell.angle_beta   90.00
_cell.angle_gamma   90.00
#
_symmetry.space_group_name_H-M   'P 1'
#
loop_
_entity.id
_entity.type
_entity.pdbx_description
1 polymer ?
#
loop_
_entity_poly.entity_id
_entity_poly.type
_entity_poly.pdbx_seq_one_letter_code
_entity_poly.pdbx_strand_id
1 'polypeptide(L)'
;MIEAAACYKAQDEEHKARAAALNSLENFAYKMKAIVRDPFSSVSAFGKKLVEENADEVIAWLDTNHHAGIDEINARKKYLEIIQREVTPIV
;
A
#
# COMPACT_ATOMS: atom_id res chain seq x y z
N MET A 1 11.89 -33.23 17.27
CA MET A 1 11.88 -31.83 17.79
C MET A 1 12.58 -30.81 16.88
N ILE A 2 12.95 -31.14 15.63
CA ILE A 2 13.60 -30.18 14.69
C ILE A 2 12.56 -29.55 13.74
N GLU A 3 11.52 -30.29 13.37
CA GLU A 3 10.46 -29.82 12.46
C GLU A 3 9.59 -28.71 13.07
N ALA A 4 9.35 -28.75 14.38
CA ALA A 4 8.60 -27.68 15.06
C ALA A 4 9.36 -26.34 15.02
N ALA A 5 10.69 -26.35 15.24
CA ALA A 5 11.51 -25.14 15.23
C ALA A 5 11.62 -24.53 13.82
N ALA A 6 11.64 -25.34 12.77
CA ALA A 6 11.63 -24.87 11.38
C ALA A 6 10.27 -24.27 10.98
N CYS A 7 9.17 -24.89 11.41
CA CYS A 7 7.81 -24.41 11.13
C CYS A 7 7.54 -23.06 11.81
N TYR A 8 7.92 -22.89 13.08
CA TYR A 8 7.79 -21.62 13.79
C TYR A 8 8.58 -20.50 13.10
N LYS A 9 9.83 -20.78 12.68
CA LYS A 9 10.67 -19.79 12.02
C LYS A 9 10.09 -19.31 10.68
N ALA A 10 9.48 -20.20 9.89
CA ALA A 10 8.82 -19.84 8.64
C ALA A 10 7.55 -19.00 8.87
N GLN A 11 6.77 -19.34 9.90
CA GLN A 11 5.55 -18.63 10.25
C GLN A 11 5.86 -17.21 10.77
N ASP A 12 6.87 -17.06 11.63
CA ASP A 12 7.36 -15.75 12.09
C ASP A 12 7.84 -14.86 10.94
N GLU A 13 8.58 -15.42 9.96
CA GLU A 13 9.04 -14.67 8.80
C GLU A 13 7.88 -14.25 7.88
N GLU A 14 6.86 -15.09 7.70
CA GLU A 14 5.65 -14.71 6.94
C GLU A 14 4.89 -13.57 7.64
N HIS A 15 4.73 -13.64 8.96
CA HIS A 15 4.08 -12.58 9.73
C HIS A 15 4.85 -11.25 9.65
N LYS A 16 6.18 -11.30 9.74
CA LYS A 16 7.04 -10.11 9.56
C LYS A 16 6.95 -9.55 8.15
N ALA A 17 7.02 -10.40 7.12
CA ALA A 17 6.93 -9.98 5.73
C ALA A 17 5.58 -9.31 5.44
N ARG A 18 4.50 -9.86 6.00
CA ARG A 18 3.15 -9.29 5.92
C ARG A 18 3.07 -7.92 6.62
N ALA A 19 3.57 -7.82 7.85
CA ALA A 19 3.60 -6.55 8.58
C ALA A 19 4.44 -5.48 7.84
N ALA A 20 5.57 -5.87 7.24
CA ALA A 20 6.38 -4.99 6.41
C ALA A 20 5.66 -4.55 5.13
N ALA A 21 4.92 -5.46 4.49
CA ALA A 21 4.11 -5.15 3.31
C ALA A 21 2.96 -4.18 3.63
N LEU A 22 2.26 -4.38 4.77
CA LEU A 22 1.22 -3.47 5.25
C LEU A 22 1.79 -2.06 5.49
N ASN A 23 2.87 -1.95 6.25
CA ASN A 23 3.54 -0.67 6.50
C ASN A 23 4.03 -0.02 5.20
N SER A 24 4.53 -0.82 4.24
CA SER A 24 4.94 -0.30 2.94
C SER A 24 3.78 0.27 2.15
N LEU A 25 2.62 -0.40 2.14
CA LEU A 25 1.41 0.06 1.45
C LEU A 25 0.81 1.31 2.12
N GLU A 26 0.73 1.30 3.45
CA GLU A 26 0.26 2.45 4.23
C GLU A 26 1.12 3.68 3.96
N ASN A 27 2.44 3.54 4.08
CA ASN A 27 3.39 4.62 3.81
C ASN A 27 3.30 5.09 2.34
N PHE A 28 3.03 4.19 1.40
CA PHE A 28 2.84 4.55 -0.01
C PHE A 28 1.57 5.37 -0.22
N ALA A 29 0.44 4.96 0.38
CA ALA A 29 -0.82 5.70 0.34
C ALA A 29 -0.66 7.11 0.93
N TYR A 30 -0.02 7.24 2.10
CA TYR A 30 0.25 8.55 2.71
C TYR A 30 1.18 9.42 1.86
N LYS A 31 2.26 8.85 1.31
CA LYS A 31 3.16 9.57 0.40
C LYS A 31 2.44 10.07 -0.84
N MET A 32 1.56 9.27 -1.43
CA MET A 32 0.75 9.68 -2.57
C MET A 32 -0.15 10.86 -2.23
N LYS A 33 -0.86 10.80 -1.10
CA LYS A 33 -1.65 11.94 -0.60
C LYS A 33 -0.80 13.19 -0.43
N ALA A 34 0.40 13.06 0.12
CA ALA A 34 1.32 14.19 0.28
C ALA A 34 1.74 14.79 -1.07
N ILE A 35 2.04 13.95 -2.08
CA ILE A 35 2.40 14.39 -3.43
C ILE A 35 1.24 15.16 -4.08
N VAL A 36 0.00 14.66 -4.00
CA VAL A 36 -1.15 15.34 -4.65
C VAL A 36 -1.62 16.58 -3.91
N ARG A 37 -1.39 16.66 -2.59
CA ARG A 37 -1.62 17.86 -1.79
C ARG A 37 -0.57 18.94 -1.99
N ASP A 38 0.58 18.57 -2.54
CA ASP A 38 1.62 19.55 -2.84
C ASP A 38 1.12 20.55 -3.91
N PRO A 39 1.23 21.86 -3.66
CA PRO A 39 0.76 22.89 -4.59
C PRO A 39 1.61 22.97 -5.86
N PHE A 40 2.83 22.42 -5.86
CA PHE A 40 3.72 22.35 -7.02
C PHE A 40 3.59 21.04 -7.79
N SER A 41 2.73 20.11 -7.35
CA SER A 41 2.50 18.87 -8.07
C SER A 41 1.85 19.14 -9.43
N SER A 42 2.41 18.63 -10.52
CA SER A 42 1.83 18.71 -11.87
C SER A 42 0.60 17.80 -12.09
N VAL A 43 -0.08 17.40 -11.02
CA VAL A 43 -1.25 16.52 -11.05
C VAL A 43 -2.52 17.36 -11.25
N SER A 44 -3.38 16.94 -12.18
CA SER A 44 -4.66 17.60 -12.43
C SER A 44 -5.60 17.54 -11.22
N ALA A 45 -6.51 18.50 -11.07
CA ALA A 45 -7.47 18.50 -9.95
C ALA A 45 -8.29 17.19 -9.87
N PHE A 46 -8.63 16.61 -11.03
CA PHE A 46 -9.28 15.30 -11.10
C PHE A 46 -8.37 14.18 -10.60
N GLY A 47 -7.11 14.15 -11.04
CA GLY A 47 -6.13 13.15 -10.60
C GLY A 47 -5.82 13.25 -9.10
N LYS A 48 -5.75 14.47 -8.55
CA LYS A 48 -5.56 14.71 -7.11
C LYS A 48 -6.69 14.07 -6.31
N LYS A 49 -7.94 14.34 -6.71
CA LYS A 49 -9.12 13.77 -6.04
C LYS A 49 -9.14 12.24 -6.15
N LEU A 50 -8.86 11.70 -7.34
CA LEU A 50 -8.83 10.25 -7.56
C LEU A 50 -7.80 9.56 -6.67
N VAL A 51 -6.58 10.10 -6.57
CA VAL A 51 -5.54 9.55 -5.70
C VAL A 51 -5.91 9.68 -4.23
N GLU A 52 -6.47 10.82 -3.79
CA GLU A 52 -6.92 10.96 -2.40
C GLU A 52 -8.00 9.94 -2.04
N GLU A 53 -9.03 9.78 -2.88
CA GLU A 53 -10.11 8.82 -2.65
C GLU A 53 -9.58 7.37 -2.59
N ASN A 54 -8.70 6.97 -3.51
CA ASN A 54 -8.12 5.63 -3.52
C ASN A 54 -7.14 5.39 -2.36
N ALA A 55 -6.34 6.39 -2.00
CA ALA A 55 -5.43 6.29 -0.87
C ALA A 55 -6.21 6.17 0.45
N ASP A 56 -7.29 6.94 0.61
CA ASP A 56 -8.18 6.83 1.77
C ASP A 56 -8.89 5.47 1.83
N GLU A 57 -9.35 4.94 0.68
CA GLU A 57 -9.90 3.58 0.60
C GLU A 57 -8.89 2.52 1.04
N VAL A 58 -7.65 2.61 0.55
CA VAL A 58 -6.57 1.68 0.93
C VAL A 58 -6.26 1.77 2.42
N ILE A 59 -6.17 2.98 2.99
CA ILE A 59 -5.92 3.17 4.42
C ILE A 59 -7.05 2.61 5.27
N ALA A 60 -8.31 2.90 4.92
CA ALA A 60 -9.47 2.34 5.62
C ALA A 60 -9.52 0.80 5.52
N TRP A 61 -9.15 0.26 4.36
CA TRP A 61 -9.04 -1.17 4.18
C TRP A 61 -7.95 -1.77 5.06
N LEU A 62 -6.77 -1.16 5.12
CA LEU A 62 -5.66 -1.59 5.98
C LEU A 62 -6.02 -1.59 7.46
N ASP A 63 -6.75 -0.57 7.93
CA ASP A 63 -7.22 -0.47 9.31
C ASP A 63 -8.18 -1.61 9.68
N THR A 64 -8.95 -2.11 8.70
CA THR A 64 -9.91 -3.21 8.90
C THR A 64 -9.31 -4.59 8.58
N ASN A 65 -8.22 -4.65 7.81
CA ASN A 65 -7.67 -5.88 7.23
C ASN A 65 -6.16 -6.02 7.50
N HIS A 66 -5.74 -5.65 8.71
CA HIS A 66 -4.40 -5.88 9.26
C HIS A 66 -3.94 -7.36 9.27
N HIS A 67 -4.85 -8.31 9.03
CA HIS A 67 -4.53 -9.74 8.90
C HIS A 67 -4.53 -10.25 7.44
N ALA A 68 -4.68 -9.39 6.45
CA ALA A 68 -4.76 -9.80 5.05
C ALA A 68 -3.49 -10.52 4.56
N GLY A 69 -3.65 -11.38 3.55
CA GLY A 69 -2.54 -12.08 2.94
C GLY A 69 -1.56 -11.14 2.23
N ILE A 70 -0.29 -11.55 2.12
CA ILE A 70 0.74 -10.80 1.38
C ILE A 70 0.31 -10.54 -0.08
N ASP A 71 -0.32 -11.53 -0.72
CA ASP A 71 -0.87 -11.39 -2.07
C ASP A 71 -1.93 -10.29 -2.18
N GLU A 72 -2.85 -10.19 -1.22
CA GLU A 72 -3.88 -9.14 -1.21
C GLU A 72 -3.29 -7.75 -1.02
N ILE A 73 -2.30 -7.63 -0.13
CA ILE A 73 -1.57 -6.39 0.11
C ILE A 73 -0.83 -5.96 -1.15
N ASN A 74 -0.14 -6.90 -1.82
CA ASN A 74 0.56 -6.63 -3.07
C ASN A 74 -0.40 -6.26 -4.21
N ALA A 75 -1.56 -6.92 -4.31
CA ALA A 75 -2.57 -6.59 -5.31
C ALA A 75 -3.08 -5.15 -5.15
N ARG A 76 -3.39 -4.75 -3.91
CA ARG A 76 -3.82 -3.37 -3.60
C ARG A 76 -2.72 -2.35 -3.83
N LYS A 77 -1.49 -2.67 -3.45
CA LYS A 77 -0.33 -1.82 -3.74
C LYS A 77 -0.20 -1.56 -5.23
N LYS A 78 -0.28 -2.61 -6.05
CA LYS A 78 -0.19 -2.52 -7.51
C LYS A 78 -1.34 -1.71 -8.10
N TYR A 79 -2.56 -1.89 -7.59
CA TYR A 79 -3.72 -1.09 -8.00
C TYR A 79 -3.49 0.40 -7.74
N LEU A 80 -3.01 0.74 -6.54
CA LEU A 80 -2.72 2.12 -6.16
C LEU A 80 -1.57 2.71 -6.98
N GLU A 81 -0.52 1.94 -7.29
CA GLU A 81 0.58 2.32 -8.18
C GLU A 81 0.12 2.60 -9.62
N ILE A 82 -0.81 1.80 -10.15
CA ILE A 82 -1.39 2.02 -11.48
C ILE A 82 -2.13 3.36 -11.51
N ILE A 83 -3.00 3.61 -10.53
CA ILE A 83 -3.77 4.86 -10.46
C ILE A 83 -2.83 6.07 -10.36
N GLN A 84 -1.81 5.98 -9.50
CA GLN A 84 -0.81 7.03 -9.38
C GLN A 84 -0.16 7.33 -10.74
N ARG A 85 0.24 6.28 -11.48
CA ARG A 85 0.88 6.44 -12.79
C ARG A 85 -0.04 7.06 -13.84
N GLU A 86 -1.33 6.74 -13.80
CA GLU A 86 -2.32 7.33 -14.71
C GLU A 86 -2.53 8.83 -14.42
N VAL A 87 -2.42 9.26 -13.15
CA VAL A 87 -2.63 10.66 -12.78
C VAL A 87 -1.38 11.53 -12.84
N THR A 88 -0.18 10.94 -12.70
CA THR A 88 1.08 11.65 -12.91
C THR A 88 1.53 11.44 -14.35
N PRO A 89 1.34 12.43 -15.25
CA PRO A 89 1.91 12.32 -16.59
C PRO A 89 3.42 12.16 -16.46
N ILE A 90 3.94 11.08 -17.08
CA ILE A 90 5.37 10.89 -17.27
C ILE A 90 5.82 12.05 -18.17
N VAL A 91 6.61 12.96 -17.59
CA VAL A 91 7.29 14.02 -18.34
C VAL A 91 8.32 13.42 -19.29
#